data_AF-A0A418NPM5-F1
#
_entry.id   AF-A0A418NPM5-F1
#
_cell.length_a   1.000
_cell.length_b   1.000
_cell.length_c   1.000
_cell.angle_alpha   90.00
_cell.angle_beta   90.00
_cell.angle_gamma   90.00
#
_symmetry.space_group_name_H-M   'P 1'
#
loop_
_entity.id
_entity.type
_entity.pdbx_description
1 polymer ?
#
loop_
_entity_poly.entity_id
_entity_poly.type
_entity_poly.pdbx_seq_one_letter_code
_entity_poly.pdbx_strand_id
1 'polypeptide(L)'
;MIMIPYSLDELVAMGQFLVLNTRRGRPFWRSFFRGDALPGGSKDSHPGFDAPLAAIGGSAARGVTVPWTLAISVLIGAFLMFSRLVLGTEPPLADSDHVVGALVVTVAVIAMAEVARPLRFLNVAFGLWLMAAPWLMDGSTSITSDIIGTVLGALLIGLSLPRGRRSDEHYGNWDRFVV
;
A
#
# COMPACT_ATOMS: atom_id res chain seq x y z
N MET A 1 10.02 -5.68 -1.40
CA MET A 1 8.78 -5.16 -0.78
C MET A 1 9.03 -3.90 0.05
N ILE A 2 9.99 -3.86 0.97
CA ILE A 2 10.26 -2.67 1.80
C ILE A 2 10.66 -1.42 0.98
N MET A 3 11.32 -1.58 -0.18
CA MET A 3 11.67 -0.45 -1.06
C MET A 3 10.50 0.11 -1.91
N ILE A 4 9.39 -0.61 -2.03
CA ILE A 4 8.24 -0.21 -2.86
C ILE A 4 7.58 1.07 -2.35
N PRO A 5 7.23 1.20 -1.05
CA PRO A 5 6.65 2.44 -0.55
C PRO A 5 7.61 3.63 -0.74
N TYR A 6 8.93 3.44 -0.59
CA TYR A 6 9.92 4.48 -0.82
C TYR A 6 9.94 4.98 -2.27
N SER A 7 9.95 4.06 -3.24
CA SER A 7 9.93 4.43 -4.67
C SER A 7 8.64 5.14 -5.11
N LEU A 8 7.53 4.88 -4.41
CA LEU A 8 6.25 5.52 -4.71
C LEU A 8 6.23 7.00 -4.33
N ASP A 9 6.80 7.36 -3.18
CA ASP A 9 6.92 8.77 -2.77
C ASP A 9 7.80 9.56 -3.75
N GLU A 10 8.90 8.96 -4.22
CA GLU A 10 9.77 9.54 -5.25
C GLU A 10 9.04 9.76 -6.59
N LEU A 11 8.24 8.76 -7.03
CA LEU A 11 7.40 8.87 -8.23
C LEU A 11 6.35 9.96 -8.10
N VAL A 12 5.75 10.13 -6.92
CA VAL A 12 4.76 11.17 -6.65
C VAL A 12 5.44 12.54 -6.65
N ALA A 13 6.59 12.69 -6.02
CA ALA A 13 7.37 13.94 -6.03
C ALA A 13 7.77 14.34 -7.46
N MET A 14 8.23 13.38 -8.27
CA MET A 14 8.48 13.58 -9.70
C MET A 14 7.20 13.99 -10.45
N GLY A 15 6.08 13.32 -10.17
CA GLY A 15 4.77 13.67 -10.74
C GLY A 15 4.34 15.10 -10.39
N GLN A 16 4.50 15.50 -9.13
CA GLN A 16 4.21 16.86 -8.66
C GLN A 16 5.08 17.88 -9.37
N PHE A 17 6.39 17.62 -9.50
CA PHE A 17 7.32 18.45 -10.25
C PHE A 17 6.88 18.65 -11.70
N LEU A 18 6.52 17.57 -12.40
CA LEU A 18 6.09 17.63 -13.80
C LEU A 18 4.77 18.40 -13.97
N VAL A 19 3.79 18.19 -13.08
CA VAL A 19 2.51 18.90 -13.11
C VAL A 19 2.71 20.39 -12.86
N LEU A 20 3.51 20.76 -11.86
CA LEU A 20 3.85 22.16 -11.58
C LEU A 20 4.57 22.80 -12.76
N ASN A 21 5.53 22.10 -13.37
CA ASN A 21 6.30 22.66 -14.47
C ASN A 21 5.46 22.82 -15.75
N THR A 22 4.55 21.87 -16.00
CA THR A 22 3.60 21.96 -17.12
C THR A 22 2.61 23.09 -16.93
N ARG A 23 2.11 23.31 -15.69
CA ARG A 23 1.26 24.47 -15.38
C ARG A 23 1.97 25.82 -15.52
N ARG A 24 3.31 25.84 -15.41
CA ARG A 24 4.15 27.01 -15.70
C ARG A 24 4.42 27.21 -17.20
N GLY A 25 3.79 26.43 -18.08
CA GLY A 25 3.90 26.54 -19.54
C GLY A 25 5.13 25.83 -20.13
N ARG A 26 5.84 25.01 -19.35
CA ARG A 26 6.97 24.20 -19.85
C ARG A 26 6.46 22.91 -20.49
N PRO A 27 7.06 22.44 -21.61
CA PRO A 27 6.64 21.20 -22.24
C PRO A 27 6.92 19.99 -21.34
N PHE A 28 5.87 19.23 -21.04
CA PHE A 28 5.88 18.05 -20.17
C PHE A 28 6.99 17.06 -20.54
N TRP A 29 7.04 16.64 -21.81
CA TRP A 29 8.01 15.65 -22.30
C TRP A 29 9.46 16.11 -22.20
N ARG A 30 9.73 17.40 -22.39
CA ARG A 30 11.08 17.95 -22.23
C ARG A 30 11.50 17.92 -20.77
N SER A 31 10.60 18.28 -19.86
CA SER A 31 10.88 18.28 -18.42
C SER A 31 11.07 16.88 -17.86
N PHE A 32 10.32 15.90 -18.38
CA PHE A 32 10.45 14.49 -18.01
C PHE A 32 11.80 13.89 -18.44
N PHE A 33 12.21 14.10 -19.70
CA PHE A 33 13.41 13.47 -20.24
C PHE A 33 14.72 14.25 -20.00
N ARG A 34 14.67 15.58 -19.87
CA ARG A 34 15.88 16.41 -19.65
C ARG A 34 16.02 16.94 -18.22
N GLY A 35 14.98 16.81 -17.39
CA GLY A 35 14.87 17.60 -16.16
C GLY A 35 14.63 19.08 -16.47
N ASP A 36 14.20 19.86 -15.47
CA ASP A 36 14.10 21.31 -15.58
C ASP A 36 14.55 21.98 -14.29
N ALA A 37 15.07 23.20 -14.38
CA ALA A 37 15.43 24.00 -13.22
C ALA A 37 14.24 24.88 -12.82
N LEU A 38 13.65 24.64 -11.65
CA LEU A 38 12.63 25.52 -11.08
C LEU A 38 13.28 26.88 -10.75
N PRO A 39 12.84 28.00 -11.36
CA PRO A 39 13.28 29.32 -10.94
C PRO A 39 12.68 29.60 -9.55
N GLY A 40 13.53 29.88 -8.56
CA GLY A 40 13.14 30.10 -7.17
C GLY A 40 13.30 28.89 -6.23
N GLY A 41 13.96 27.81 -6.67
CA GLY A 41 14.38 26.75 -5.74
C GLY A 41 15.43 27.29 -4.77
N SER A 42 15.07 27.41 -3.49
CA SER A 42 16.07 27.60 -2.43
C SER A 42 16.99 26.39 -2.41
N LYS A 43 18.29 26.61 -2.17
CA LYS A 43 19.22 25.51 -1.85
C LYS A 43 18.60 24.67 -0.75
N ASP A 44 18.35 23.39 -1.04
CA ASP A 44 18.02 22.43 0.00
C ASP A 44 19.13 22.46 1.06
N SER A 45 18.74 22.82 2.28
CA SER A 45 19.56 22.64 3.49
C SER A 45 19.42 21.22 4.03
N HIS A 46 18.91 20.30 3.22
CA HIS A 46 18.85 18.89 3.54
C HIS A 46 20.24 18.27 3.43
N PRO A 47 20.54 17.28 4.31
CA PRO A 47 21.83 16.61 4.28
C PRO A 47 22.03 15.98 2.90
N GLY A 48 23.13 16.31 2.22
CA GLY A 48 23.50 15.66 0.97
C GLY A 48 23.72 14.15 1.17
N PHE A 49 23.98 13.44 0.08
CA PHE A 49 24.32 12.00 0.08
C PHE A 49 25.52 11.62 1.00
N ASP A 50 26.21 12.61 1.57
CA ASP A 50 27.25 12.48 2.59
C ASP A 50 26.71 12.28 4.03
N ALA A 51 25.39 12.26 4.21
CA ALA A 51 24.76 12.07 5.52
C ALA A 51 24.70 10.59 5.93
N PRO A 52 24.79 10.28 7.24
CA PRO A 52 24.71 8.91 7.71
C PRO A 52 23.43 8.25 7.21
N LEU A 53 23.49 6.98 6.79
CA LEU A 53 22.36 6.21 6.25
C LEU A 53 21.09 6.29 7.14
N ALA A 54 21.26 6.52 8.44
CA ALA A 54 20.18 6.77 9.39
C ALA A 54 19.41 8.09 9.16
N ALA A 55 20.06 9.15 8.66
CA ALA A 55 19.44 10.44 8.33
C ALA A 55 18.70 10.41 6.98
N ILE A 56 19.22 9.68 5.99
CA ILE A 56 18.53 9.40 4.71
C ILE A 56 17.31 8.52 4.96
N GLY A 57 17.43 7.52 5.84
CA GLY A 57 16.29 6.72 6.33
C GLY A 57 15.27 7.55 7.12
N GLY A 58 15.70 8.56 7.87
CA GLY A 58 14.83 9.44 8.67
C GLY A 58 14.02 10.45 7.86
N SER A 59 14.54 10.95 6.73
CA SER A 59 13.75 11.73 5.76
C SER A 59 12.84 10.85 4.91
N ALA A 60 13.28 9.62 4.58
CA ALA A 60 12.52 8.61 3.87
C ALA A 60 11.35 8.03 4.71
N ALA A 61 11.50 7.98 6.04
CA ALA A 61 10.47 7.49 6.96
C ALA A 61 9.30 8.47 7.18
N ARG A 62 9.39 9.71 6.68
CA ARG A 62 8.32 10.71 6.87
C ARG A 62 7.05 10.41 6.07
N GLY A 63 7.16 9.75 4.90
CA GLY A 63 6.02 9.34 4.07
C GLY A 63 5.54 7.89 4.29
N VAL A 64 6.26 7.10 5.10
CA VAL A 64 5.93 5.69 5.37
C VAL A 64 5.47 5.52 6.81
N THR A 65 4.17 5.52 6.99
CA THR A 65 3.55 5.15 8.26
C THR A 65 3.27 3.66 8.28
N VAL A 66 3.59 2.96 9.37
CA VAL A 66 3.18 1.57 9.58
C VAL A 66 2.00 1.55 10.55
N PRO A 67 0.76 1.81 10.10
CA PRO A 67 -0.40 1.66 10.97
C PRO A 67 -0.58 0.16 11.31
N TRP A 68 -0.88 -0.10 12.58
CA TRP A 68 -1.07 -1.45 13.11
C TRP A 68 -2.12 -2.26 12.31
N THR A 69 -3.11 -1.59 11.73
CA THR A 69 -4.13 -2.22 10.88
C THR A 69 -3.53 -2.87 9.64
N LEU A 70 -2.60 -2.20 8.95
CA LEU A 70 -1.93 -2.74 7.76
C LEU A 70 -0.95 -3.86 8.13
N ALA A 71 -0.27 -3.75 9.27
CA ALA A 71 0.57 -4.83 9.77
C ALA A 71 -0.25 -6.11 10.01
N ILE A 72 -1.45 -5.99 10.61
CA ILE A 72 -2.36 -7.14 10.76
C ILE A 72 -2.88 -7.62 9.41
N SER A 73 -3.20 -6.74 8.46
CA SER A 73 -3.58 -7.17 7.10
C SER A 73 -2.48 -7.98 6.41
N VAL A 74 -1.21 -7.61 6.57
CA VAL A 74 -0.07 -8.40 6.08
C VAL A 74 -0.02 -9.78 6.74
N LEU A 75 -0.23 -9.86 8.07
CA LEU A 75 -0.26 -11.14 8.78
C LEU A 75 -1.43 -12.03 8.32
N ILE A 76 -2.61 -11.46 8.09
CA ILE A 76 -3.76 -12.18 7.55
C ILE A 76 -3.46 -12.70 6.14
N GLY A 77 -2.90 -11.85 5.27
CA GLY A 77 -2.51 -12.26 3.92
C GLY A 77 -1.47 -13.40 3.93
N ALA A 78 -0.47 -13.31 4.78
CA ALA A 78 0.51 -14.38 4.98
C ALA A 78 -0.15 -15.67 5.49
N PHE A 79 -1.09 -15.58 6.44
CA PHE A 79 -1.83 -16.73 6.94
C PHE A 79 -2.63 -17.42 5.82
N LEU A 80 -3.31 -16.65 4.96
CA LEU A 80 -4.07 -17.18 3.82
C LEU A 80 -3.16 -17.90 2.81
N MET A 81 -1.93 -17.43 2.62
CA MET A 81 -0.95 -18.15 1.80
C MET A 81 -0.61 -19.55 2.37
N PHE A 82 -0.76 -19.76 3.67
CA PHE A 82 -0.58 -21.06 4.31
C PHE A 82 -1.90 -21.82 4.55
N SER A 83 -3.01 -21.44 3.91
CA SER A 83 -4.33 -22.05 4.15
C SER A 83 -4.33 -23.57 3.94
N ARG A 84 -3.62 -24.09 2.93
CA ARG A 84 -3.43 -25.54 2.75
C ARG A 84 -2.83 -26.23 3.96
N LEU A 85 -1.79 -25.62 4.54
CA LEU A 85 -1.04 -26.22 5.64
C LEU A 85 -1.80 -26.13 6.96
N VAL A 86 -2.53 -25.04 7.17
CA VAL A 86 -3.17 -24.71 8.45
C VAL A 86 -4.62 -25.19 8.51
N LEU A 87 -5.37 -25.03 7.42
CA LEU A 87 -6.80 -25.33 7.33
C LEU A 87 -7.06 -26.63 6.55
N GLY A 88 -6.06 -27.18 5.87
CA GLY A 88 -6.24 -28.37 5.05
C GLY A 88 -7.17 -28.13 3.86
N THR A 89 -7.25 -26.90 3.33
CA THR A 89 -8.06 -26.62 2.14
C THR A 89 -7.44 -27.25 0.90
N GLU A 90 -8.29 -27.75 0.01
CA GLU A 90 -7.88 -28.38 -1.24
C GLU A 90 -8.09 -27.42 -2.43
N PRO A 91 -7.36 -27.61 -3.55
CA PRO A 91 -7.66 -26.92 -4.80
C PRO A 91 -9.12 -27.19 -5.25
N PRO A 92 -9.81 -26.21 -5.84
CA PRO A 92 -9.34 -24.90 -6.28
C PRO A 92 -9.37 -23.78 -5.21
N LEU A 93 -10.06 -23.96 -4.08
CA LEU A 93 -10.18 -22.94 -3.03
C LEU A 93 -8.81 -22.53 -2.47
N ALA A 94 -7.94 -23.50 -2.24
CA ALA A 94 -6.59 -23.27 -1.75
C ALA A 94 -5.67 -22.48 -2.69
N ASP A 95 -5.89 -22.54 -4.01
CA ASP A 95 -5.18 -21.69 -4.97
C ASP A 95 -5.70 -20.24 -4.87
N SER A 96 -7.01 -20.08 -4.71
CA SER A 96 -7.65 -18.76 -4.53
C SER A 96 -7.14 -18.06 -3.28
N ASP A 97 -7.15 -18.75 -2.12
CA ASP A 97 -6.66 -18.20 -0.85
C ASP A 97 -5.20 -17.76 -0.94
N HIS A 98 -4.36 -18.53 -1.63
CA HIS A 98 -2.95 -18.23 -1.78
C HIS A 98 -2.72 -16.97 -2.63
N VAL A 99 -3.43 -16.86 -3.76
CA VAL A 99 -3.35 -15.68 -4.64
C VAL A 99 -3.90 -14.44 -3.93
N VAL A 100 -5.05 -14.55 -3.28
CA VAL A 100 -5.69 -13.45 -2.54
C VAL A 100 -4.82 -13.02 -1.37
N GLY A 101 -4.23 -13.97 -0.64
CA GLY A 101 -3.27 -13.70 0.44
C GLY A 101 -2.06 -12.89 -0.04
N ALA A 102 -1.47 -13.27 -1.18
CA ALA A 102 -0.35 -12.54 -1.77
C ALA A 102 -0.73 -11.11 -2.22
N LEU A 103 -1.93 -10.94 -2.78
CA LEU A 103 -2.45 -9.62 -3.18
C LEU A 103 -2.71 -8.72 -1.97
N VAL A 104 -3.30 -9.26 -0.91
CA VAL A 104 -3.51 -8.57 0.36
C VAL A 104 -2.19 -8.07 0.94
N VAL A 105 -1.15 -8.93 1.00
CA VAL A 105 0.18 -8.52 1.49
C VAL A 105 0.73 -7.38 0.65
N THR A 106 0.64 -7.50 -0.67
CA THR A 106 1.16 -6.49 -1.61
C THR A 106 0.46 -5.16 -1.44
N VAL A 107 -0.87 -5.15 -1.44
CA VAL A 107 -1.69 -3.94 -1.25
C VAL A 107 -1.45 -3.33 0.13
N ALA A 108 -1.36 -4.15 1.18
CA ALA A 108 -1.12 -3.66 2.53
C ALA A 108 0.25 -2.99 2.66
N VAL A 109 1.31 -3.56 2.05
CA VAL A 109 2.65 -2.95 2.00
C VAL A 109 2.65 -1.65 1.21
N ILE A 110 1.98 -1.61 0.06
CA ILE A 110 1.90 -0.39 -0.74
C ILE A 110 1.14 0.71 0.02
N ALA A 111 0.04 0.36 0.69
CA ALA A 111 -0.77 1.30 1.46
C ALA A 111 -0.08 1.87 2.72
N MET A 112 1.12 1.36 3.08
CA MET A 112 1.96 1.98 4.13
C MET A 112 2.55 3.32 3.67
N ALA A 113 2.70 3.55 2.36
CA ALA A 113 3.02 4.87 1.83
C ALA A 113 1.81 5.79 1.98
N GLU A 114 2.00 6.98 2.54
CA GLU A 114 0.90 7.92 2.81
C GLU A 114 0.13 8.30 1.54
N VAL A 115 0.81 8.45 0.41
CA VAL A 115 0.17 8.78 -0.87
C VAL A 115 -0.69 7.62 -1.40
N ALA A 116 -0.27 6.39 -1.11
CA ALA A 116 -0.93 5.18 -1.57
C ALA A 116 -1.93 4.63 -0.54
N ARG A 117 -2.10 5.31 0.60
CA ARG A 117 -2.99 4.92 1.70
C ARG A 117 -4.42 4.58 1.28
N PRO A 118 -5.04 5.23 0.26
CA PRO A 118 -6.36 4.81 -0.25
C PRO A 118 -6.40 3.39 -0.81
N LEU A 119 -5.27 2.80 -1.22
CA LEU A 119 -5.23 1.42 -1.75
C LEU A 119 -5.66 0.39 -0.71
N ARG A 120 -5.65 0.70 0.58
CA ARG A 120 -6.23 -0.16 1.62
C ARG A 120 -7.69 -0.52 1.35
N PHE A 121 -8.45 0.27 0.59
CA PHE A 121 -9.83 -0.08 0.26
C PHE A 121 -9.92 -1.27 -0.72
N LEU A 122 -8.85 -1.61 -1.45
CA LEU A 122 -8.80 -2.85 -2.24
C LEU A 122 -8.86 -4.08 -1.34
N ASN A 123 -8.33 -4.00 -0.11
CA ASN A 123 -8.49 -5.07 0.86
C ASN A 123 -9.97 -5.31 1.19
N VAL A 124 -10.86 -4.30 1.15
CA VAL A 124 -12.30 -4.55 1.30
C VAL A 124 -12.83 -5.49 0.22
N ALA A 125 -12.43 -5.29 -1.04
CA ALA A 125 -12.82 -6.18 -2.13
C ALA A 125 -12.27 -7.60 -1.94
N PHE A 126 -11.02 -7.75 -1.50
CA PHE A 126 -10.44 -9.06 -1.17
C PHE A 126 -11.13 -9.72 0.02
N GLY A 127 -11.52 -8.96 1.04
CA GLY A 127 -12.27 -9.48 2.18
C GLY A 127 -13.66 -9.96 1.78
N LEU A 128 -14.36 -9.22 0.91
CA LEU A 128 -15.65 -9.66 0.34
C LEU A 128 -15.50 -10.93 -0.50
N TRP A 129 -14.42 -11.04 -1.29
CA TRP A 129 -14.12 -12.25 -2.04
C TRP A 129 -13.91 -13.45 -1.11
N LEU A 130 -13.13 -13.32 -0.03
CA LEU A 130 -12.90 -14.41 0.94
C LEU A 130 -14.19 -14.88 1.62
N MET A 131 -15.15 -13.99 1.83
CA MET A 131 -16.46 -14.37 2.37
C MET A 131 -17.33 -15.11 1.35
N ALA A 132 -17.16 -14.85 0.05
CA ALA A 132 -17.94 -15.46 -1.02
C ALA A 132 -17.30 -16.75 -1.58
N ALA A 133 -15.97 -16.85 -1.60
CA ALA A 133 -15.22 -17.93 -2.24
C ALA A 133 -15.60 -19.33 -1.73
N PRO A 134 -15.80 -19.59 -0.42
CA PRO A 134 -16.22 -20.90 0.08
C PRO A 134 -17.59 -21.37 -0.43
N TRP A 135 -18.45 -20.43 -0.85
CA TRP A 135 -19.79 -20.73 -1.37
C TRP A 135 -19.82 -20.87 -2.89
N LEU A 136 -18.78 -20.37 -3.56
CA LEU A 136 -18.64 -20.36 -5.03
C LEU A 136 -17.72 -21.48 -5.53
N MET A 137 -16.83 -21.99 -4.69
CA MET A 137 -15.76 -22.90 -5.06
C MET A 137 -15.75 -24.13 -4.16
N ASP A 138 -15.52 -25.30 -4.75
CA ASP A 138 -15.23 -26.53 -4.01
C ASP A 138 -13.79 -26.50 -3.43
N GLY A 139 -13.51 -27.36 -2.46
CA GLY A 139 -12.18 -27.48 -1.83
C GLY A 139 -12.14 -27.11 -0.35
N SER A 140 -13.28 -26.78 0.26
CA SER A 140 -13.41 -26.74 1.71
C SER A 140 -13.44 -28.15 2.29
N THR A 141 -12.56 -28.42 3.24
CA THR A 141 -12.50 -29.71 3.94
C THR A 141 -13.38 -29.74 5.19
N SER A 142 -13.85 -28.60 5.69
CA SER A 142 -14.68 -28.52 6.89
C SER A 142 -15.45 -27.20 7.00
N ILE A 143 -16.61 -27.25 7.66
CA ILE A 143 -17.37 -26.03 8.02
C ILE A 143 -16.50 -25.04 8.81
N THR A 144 -15.53 -25.55 9.58
CA THR A 144 -14.57 -24.73 10.32
C THR A 144 -13.67 -23.90 9.39
N SER A 145 -13.20 -24.43 8.26
CA SER A 145 -12.38 -23.65 7.32
C SER A 145 -13.19 -22.53 6.66
N ASP A 146 -14.47 -22.76 6.38
CA ASP A 146 -15.37 -21.74 5.80
C ASP A 146 -15.62 -20.59 6.77
N ILE A 147 -15.87 -20.92 8.04
CA ILE A 147 -16.04 -19.93 9.09
C ILE A 147 -14.76 -19.11 9.26
N ILE A 148 -13.60 -19.77 9.30
CA ILE A 148 -12.31 -19.08 9.44
C ILE A 148 -12.06 -18.15 8.24
N GLY A 149 -12.27 -18.61 7.01
CA GLY A 149 -12.13 -17.77 5.81
C GLY A 149 -13.06 -16.56 5.83
N THR A 150 -14.32 -16.76 6.22
CA THR A 150 -15.32 -15.69 6.35
C THR A 150 -14.93 -14.67 7.43
N VAL A 151 -14.46 -15.15 8.59
CA VAL A 151 -13.99 -14.29 9.70
C VAL A 151 -12.75 -13.50 9.30
N LEU A 152 -11.79 -14.12 8.61
CA LEU A 152 -10.61 -13.43 8.09
C LEU A 152 -10.99 -12.37 7.06
N GLY A 153 -11.93 -12.66 6.16
CA GLY A 153 -12.48 -11.69 5.22
C GLY A 153 -13.15 -10.49 5.91
N ALA A 154 -14.01 -10.77 6.90
CA ALA A 154 -14.66 -9.72 7.70
C ALA A 154 -13.66 -8.87 8.50
N LEU A 155 -12.65 -9.51 9.10
CA LEU A 155 -11.57 -8.83 9.82
C LEU A 155 -10.78 -7.93 8.88
N LEU A 156 -10.50 -8.39 7.66
CA LEU A 156 -9.76 -7.65 6.67
C LEU A 156 -10.53 -6.41 6.18
N ILE A 157 -11.84 -6.52 5.99
CA ILE A 157 -12.74 -5.37 5.76
C ILE A 157 -12.66 -4.41 6.96
N GLY A 158 -12.84 -4.95 8.17
CA GLY A 158 -12.80 -4.18 9.42
C GLY A 158 -11.50 -3.42 9.62
N LEU A 159 -10.35 -3.99 9.26
CA LEU A 159 -9.03 -3.33 9.34
C LEU A 159 -8.80 -2.30 8.23
N SER A 160 -9.54 -2.41 7.12
CA SER A 160 -9.42 -1.52 5.97
C SER A 160 -10.26 -0.24 6.10
N LEU A 161 -11.18 -0.18 7.08
CA LEU A 161 -12.05 0.97 7.32
C LEU A 161 -11.43 2.09 8.21
N PRO A 162 -10.73 1.81 9.33
CA PRO A 162 -10.27 2.81 10.29
C PRO A 162 -9.33 3.82 9.63
N ARG A 163 -9.75 5.07 9.47
CA ARG A 163 -8.86 6.13 8.96
C ARG A 163 -7.69 6.28 9.91
N GLY A 164 -6.49 5.93 9.45
CA GLY A 164 -5.28 6.05 10.26
C GLY A 164 -5.03 7.51 10.65
N ARG A 165 -4.33 7.75 11.77
CA ARG A 165 -3.93 9.12 12.14
C ARG A 165 -3.10 9.72 10.99
N ARG A 166 -3.43 10.95 10.58
CA ARG A 166 -2.63 11.76 9.66
C ARG A 166 -1.36 12.20 10.38
N SER A 167 -0.21 12.14 9.69
CA SER A 167 0.95 12.94 10.07
C SER A 167 0.63 14.43 9.85
N ASP A 168 1.21 15.33 10.64
CA ASP A 168 0.98 16.79 10.56
C ASP A 168 1.60 17.44 9.29
N GLU A 169 2.16 16.65 8.37
CA GLU A 169 2.87 17.15 7.19
C GLU A 169 1.91 17.63 6.08
N HIS A 170 1.99 18.92 5.75
CA HIS A 170 1.15 19.57 4.75
C HIS A 170 1.72 19.39 3.32
N TYR A 171 1.19 18.43 2.57
CA TYR A 171 1.52 18.21 1.14
C TYR A 171 0.73 19.11 0.16
N GLY A 172 0.44 20.35 0.56
CA GLY A 172 -0.18 21.37 -0.31
C GLY A 172 -1.47 20.90 -1.00
N ASN A 173 -1.49 20.85 -2.33
CA ASN A 173 -2.72 20.58 -3.12
C ASN A 173 -3.11 19.08 -3.20
N TRP A 174 -2.29 18.18 -2.66
CA TRP A 174 -2.54 16.73 -2.64
C TRP A 174 -3.23 16.26 -1.36
N ASP A 175 -3.46 17.17 -0.42
CA ASP A 175 -4.19 16.94 0.83
C ASP A 175 -5.60 16.36 0.61
N ARG A 176 -6.17 16.54 -0.58
CA ARG A 176 -7.47 15.97 -0.99
C ARG A 176 -7.45 14.44 -1.17
N PHE A 177 -6.30 13.85 -1.48
CA PHE A 177 -6.17 12.41 -1.75
C PHE A 177 -5.65 11.61 -0.54
N VAL A 178 -5.21 12.30 0.50
CA VAL A 178 -4.75 11.69 1.77
C VAL A 178 -5.96 11.44 2.67
N VAL A 179 -6.39 10.18 2.81
CA VAL A 179 -7.53 9.74 3.66
C VAL A 179 -7.06 8.84 4.79
#